data_AF-A0A8X6X490-F1
#
_entry.id   AF-A0A8X6X490-F1
#
_cell.length_a   1.000
_cell.length_b   1.000
_cell.length_c   1.000
_cell.angle_alpha   90.00
_cell.angle_beta   90.00
_cell.angle_gamma   90.00
#
_symmetry.space_group_name_H-M   'P 1'
#
loop_
_entity.id
_entity.type
_entity.pdbx_description
1 polymer ?
#
loop_
_entity_poly.entity_id
_entity_poly.type
_entity_poly.pdbx_seq_one_letter_code
_entity_poly.pdbx_strand_id
1 'polypeptide(L)'
;MSTNSAECMFAIDLINFVMECRKIDWKFHEYFLKNIQSTPFTPMIRNFVSDYLEYDETNIYFVFARMSKGSNVDSDMFQWIVEYLRTIIFTSVNTVSEAIRYCIVIAQFSLLAYQTGAHLAPYVALKEIQEAMKTFISDKEESSSIFWASLDSQVSKLRVIHTFYTPFCSHKTHPMSKNLPKLSITLKEQKRAVSVSTSPSTKTSTEG
;
A
#
# COMPACT_ATOMS: atom_id res chain seq x y z
N MET A 1 5.58 16.22 15.39
CA MET A 1 4.42 16.22 14.49
C MET A 1 3.20 16.59 15.31
N SER A 2 2.30 17.42 14.78
CA SER A 2 1.00 17.61 15.43
C SER A 2 0.21 16.31 15.29
N THR A 3 -0.14 15.68 16.40
CA THR A 3 -0.97 14.47 16.45
C THR A 3 -2.46 14.76 16.24
N ASN A 4 -2.84 16.04 16.20
CA ASN A 4 -4.24 16.49 16.16
C ASN A 4 -4.64 17.02 14.77
N SER A 5 -3.94 16.62 13.71
CA SER A 5 -4.27 17.04 12.34
C SER A 5 -5.12 15.98 11.64
N ALA A 6 -5.99 16.41 10.72
CA ALA A 6 -6.84 15.49 9.96
C ALA A 6 -6.00 14.52 9.09
N GLU A 7 -4.85 14.98 8.58
CA GLU A 7 -3.87 14.14 7.86
C GLU A 7 -3.32 13.01 8.75
N CYS A 8 -3.04 13.32 10.02
CA CYS A 8 -2.56 12.33 11.00
C CYS A 8 -3.65 11.31 11.33
N MET A 9 -4.88 11.77 11.57
CA MET A 9 -6.02 10.90 11.83
C MET A 9 -6.34 9.98 10.65
N PHE A 10 -6.34 10.54 9.43
CA PHE A 10 -6.48 9.78 8.20
C PHE A 10 -5.43 8.65 8.11
N ALA A 11 -4.16 8.99 8.35
CA ALA A 11 -3.06 8.03 8.29
C ALA A 11 -3.19 6.91 9.33
N ILE A 12 -3.55 7.26 10.58
CA ILE A 12 -3.78 6.29 11.66
C ILE A 12 -4.88 5.31 11.26
N ASP A 13 -6.04 5.83 10.84
CA ASP A 13 -7.20 5.00 10.52
C ASP A 13 -6.96 4.13 9.29
N LEU A 14 -6.27 4.65 8.26
CA LEU A 14 -5.89 3.89 7.09
C LEU A 14 -4.96 2.72 7.44
N ILE A 15 -3.90 2.97 8.22
CA ILE A 15 -2.95 1.93 8.62
C ILE A 15 -3.63 0.88 9.51
N ASN A 16 -4.42 1.31 10.50
CA ASN A 16 -5.20 0.40 11.34
C ASN A 16 -6.15 -0.47 10.49
N PHE A 17 -6.85 0.14 9.53
CA PHE A 17 -7.76 -0.58 8.65
C PHE A 17 -7.04 -1.64 7.81
N VAL A 18 -5.89 -1.30 7.22
CA VAL A 18 -5.07 -2.24 6.45
C VAL A 18 -4.59 -3.42 7.31
N MET A 19 -4.15 -3.16 8.54
CA MET A 19 -3.76 -4.20 9.50
C MET A 19 -4.94 -5.11 9.88
N GLU A 20 -6.10 -4.51 10.13
CA GLU A 20 -7.35 -5.20 10.47
C GLU A 20 -7.82 -6.12 9.33
N CYS A 21 -7.74 -5.66 8.08
CA CYS A 21 -8.06 -6.47 6.88
C CYS A 21 -7.26 -7.76 6.78
N ARG A 22 -6.12 -7.87 7.48
CA ARG A 22 -5.24 -9.05 7.49
C ARG A 22 -5.15 -9.71 8.86
N LYS A 23 -6.08 -9.36 9.76
CA LYS A 23 -6.21 -9.92 11.12
C LYS A 23 -4.92 -9.81 11.93
N ILE A 24 -4.13 -8.77 11.68
CA ILE A 24 -2.96 -8.46 12.50
C ILE A 24 -3.46 -7.68 13.71
N ASP A 25 -3.27 -8.26 14.90
CA ASP A 25 -3.55 -7.57 16.16
C ASP A 25 -2.46 -6.51 16.40
N TRP A 26 -2.72 -5.32 15.88
CA TRP A 26 -1.82 -4.19 15.97
C TRP A 26 -2.63 -2.90 16.09
N LYS A 27 -2.17 -1.99 16.96
CA LYS A 27 -2.76 -0.67 17.16
C LYS A 27 -1.67 0.33 17.51
N PHE A 28 -1.85 1.58 17.08
CA PHE A 28 -1.05 2.69 17.58
C PHE A 28 -1.21 2.87 19.09
N HIS A 29 -0.15 3.36 19.74
CA HIS A 29 -0.20 3.71 21.16
C HIS A 29 -1.29 4.76 21.43
N GLU A 30 -1.97 4.65 22.56
CA GLU A 30 -3.06 5.55 22.98
C GLU A 30 -2.70 7.05 22.94
N TYR A 31 -1.42 7.39 23.00
CA TYR A 31 -0.94 8.77 22.88
C TYR A 31 -1.39 9.41 21.56
N PHE A 32 -1.43 8.64 20.47
CA PHE A 32 -1.88 9.10 19.16
C PHE A 32 -3.41 9.21 19.04
N LEU A 33 -4.15 8.67 20.02
CA LEU A 33 -5.62 8.63 20.02
C LEU A 33 -6.24 9.67 20.97
N LYS A 34 -5.42 10.49 21.64
CA LYS A 34 -5.91 11.56 22.52
C LYS A 34 -6.30 12.78 21.69
N ASN A 35 -7.58 13.16 21.77
CA ASN A 35 -8.19 14.30 21.06
C ASN A 35 -8.58 14.06 19.59
N ILE A 36 -9.13 12.88 19.30
CA ILE A 36 -9.68 12.58 17.98
C ILE A 36 -10.87 13.51 17.71
N GLN A 37 -10.64 14.51 16.86
CA GLN A 37 -11.72 15.16 16.12
C GLN A 37 -12.21 14.20 15.04
N SER A 38 -13.45 14.39 14.57
CA SER A 38 -14.11 13.55 13.55
C SER A 38 -13.13 13.03 12.49
N THR A 39 -13.11 11.71 12.27
CA THR A 39 -12.19 11.09 11.32
C THR A 39 -12.56 11.43 9.87
N PRO A 40 -11.58 11.80 9.02
CA PRO A 40 -11.78 11.89 7.58
C PRO A 40 -11.85 10.51 6.88
N PHE A 41 -11.59 9.43 7.60
CA PHE A 41 -11.61 8.05 7.09
C PHE A 41 -13.03 7.46 7.15
N THR A 42 -13.92 8.01 6.31
CA THR A 42 -15.34 7.66 6.29
C THR A 42 -15.58 6.22 5.80
N PRO A 43 -16.79 5.66 5.96
CA PRO A 43 -17.15 4.38 5.36
C PRO A 43 -16.97 4.32 3.84
N MET A 44 -17.12 5.44 3.14
CA MET A 44 -16.92 5.51 1.69
C MET A 44 -15.45 5.36 1.33
N ILE A 45 -14.56 6.05 2.04
CA ILE A 45 -13.10 5.86 1.90
C ILE A 45 -12.72 4.43 2.22
N ARG A 46 -13.27 3.87 3.32
CA ARG A 46 -13.01 2.48 3.72
C ARG A 46 -13.34 1.49 2.61
N ASN A 47 -14.51 1.63 1.98
CA ASN A 47 -14.90 0.78 0.86
C ASN A 47 -13.95 0.93 -0.33
N PHE A 48 -13.59 2.17 -0.70
CA PHE A 48 -12.61 2.41 -1.76
C PHE A 48 -11.25 1.74 -1.49
N VAL A 49 -10.75 1.83 -0.25
CA VAL A 49 -9.49 1.18 0.15
C VAL A 49 -9.63 -0.33 0.06
N SER A 50 -10.74 -0.90 0.53
CA SER A 50 -11.02 -2.34 0.46
C SER A 50 -11.03 -2.83 -0.99
N ASP A 51 -11.78 -2.15 -1.87
CA ASP A 51 -11.90 -2.50 -3.29
C ASP A 51 -10.53 -2.42 -4.00
N TYR A 52 -9.74 -1.39 -3.68
CA TYR A 52 -8.40 -1.23 -4.25
C TYR A 52 -7.45 -2.35 -3.81
N LEU A 53 -7.45 -2.72 -2.52
CA LEU A 53 -6.62 -3.79 -2.01
C LEU A 53 -7.05 -5.16 -2.56
N GLU A 54 -8.36 -5.44 -2.65
CA GLU A 54 -8.86 -6.68 -3.26
C GLU A 54 -8.38 -6.83 -4.70
N TYR A 55 -8.33 -5.74 -5.45
CA TYR A 55 -7.89 -5.76 -6.84
C TYR A 55 -6.36 -5.83 -7.02
N ASP A 56 -5.61 -5.05 -6.25
CA ASP A 56 -4.19 -4.75 -6.54
C ASP A 56 -3.20 -5.37 -5.55
N GLU A 57 -3.67 -6.04 -4.48
CA GLU A 57 -2.80 -6.60 -3.43
C GLU A 57 -1.67 -7.46 -3.99
N THR A 58 -1.97 -8.32 -4.96
CA THR A 58 -0.96 -9.23 -5.54
C THR A 58 0.20 -8.45 -6.16
N ASN A 59 -0.10 -7.36 -6.87
CA ASN A 59 0.96 -6.56 -7.51
C ASN A 59 1.72 -5.73 -6.48
N ILE A 60 1.02 -5.17 -5.49
CA ILE A 60 1.64 -4.47 -4.36
C ILE A 60 2.62 -5.41 -3.65
N TYR A 61 2.22 -6.66 -3.39
CA TYR A 61 3.09 -7.68 -2.81
C TYR A 61 4.33 -7.95 -3.66
N PHE A 62 4.18 -8.15 -4.97
CA PHE A 62 5.33 -8.41 -5.85
C PHE A 62 6.30 -7.22 -5.93
N VAL A 63 5.79 -5.99 -5.95
CA VAL A 63 6.64 -4.80 -5.91
C VAL A 63 7.40 -4.75 -4.58
N PHE A 64 6.73 -4.98 -3.45
CA PHE A 64 7.37 -5.03 -2.13
C PHE A 64 8.44 -6.13 -2.06
N ALA A 65 8.12 -7.36 -2.48
CA ALA A 65 9.05 -8.49 -2.50
C ALA A 65 10.29 -8.22 -3.36
N ARG A 66 10.12 -7.52 -4.49
CA ARG A 66 11.22 -7.10 -5.35
C ARG A 66 12.09 -6.03 -4.70
N MET A 67 11.50 -5.04 -4.05
CA MET A 67 12.22 -3.98 -3.34
C MET A 67 12.98 -4.52 -2.12
N SER A 68 12.39 -5.48 -1.42
CA SER A 68 13.01 -6.20 -0.30
C SER A 68 14.02 -7.26 -0.75
N LYS A 69 14.16 -7.54 -2.06
CA LYS A 69 14.98 -8.64 -2.60
C LYS A 69 14.70 -10.00 -1.94
N GLY A 70 13.49 -10.18 -1.40
CA GLY A 70 13.10 -11.37 -0.65
C GLY A 70 13.81 -11.56 0.69
N SER A 71 14.51 -10.56 1.23
CA SER A 71 15.10 -10.60 2.57
C SER A 71 14.14 -10.05 3.62
N ASN A 72 14.42 -10.35 4.89
CA ASN A 72 13.76 -9.69 6.01
C ASN A 72 13.95 -8.17 5.89
N VAL A 73 12.87 -7.42 6.13
CA VAL A 73 12.88 -5.97 6.10
C VAL A 73 12.97 -5.49 7.55
N ASP A 74 14.04 -4.78 7.88
CA ASP A 74 14.12 -4.02 9.13
C ASP A 74 13.56 -2.60 8.95
N SER A 75 13.57 -1.82 10.02
CA SER A 75 12.97 -0.47 9.99
C SER A 75 13.75 0.50 9.08
N ASP A 76 15.06 0.35 8.98
CA ASP A 76 15.93 1.20 8.15
C ASP A 76 15.71 0.90 6.66
N MET A 77 15.63 -0.38 6.30
CA MET A 77 15.29 -0.83 4.96
C MET A 77 13.89 -0.37 4.58
N PHE A 78 12.91 -0.46 5.49
CA PHE A 78 11.57 0.03 5.23
C PHE A 78 11.55 1.54 4.98
N GLN A 79 12.29 2.32 5.79
CA GLN A 79 12.42 3.76 5.57
C GLN A 79 13.01 4.07 4.19
N TRP A 80 14.06 3.35 3.76
CA TRP A 80 14.63 3.51 2.42
C TRP A 80 13.62 3.19 1.31
N ILE A 81 12.81 2.13 1.48
CA ILE A 81 11.74 1.76 0.53
C ILE A 81 10.73 2.91 0.41
N VAL A 82 10.30 3.48 1.55
CA VAL A 82 9.35 4.60 1.59
C VAL A 82 9.91 5.85 0.89
N GLU A 83 11.16 6.21 1.19
CA GLU A 83 11.84 7.35 0.55
C GLU A 83 11.97 7.16 -0.97
N TYR A 84 12.27 5.94 -1.40
CA TYR A 84 12.30 5.59 -2.82
C TYR A 84 10.91 5.77 -3.46
N LEU A 85 9.85 5.19 -2.86
CA LEU A 85 8.48 5.33 -3.37
C LEU A 85 8.02 6.79 -3.44
N ARG A 86 8.37 7.61 -2.45
CA ARG A 86 8.11 9.05 -2.50
C ARG A 86 8.75 9.70 -3.73
N THR A 87 10.02 9.37 -4.00
CA THR A 87 10.77 9.95 -5.13
C THR A 87 10.21 9.54 -6.48
N ILE A 88 9.80 8.28 -6.63
CA ILE A 88 9.39 7.73 -7.94
C ILE A 88 7.88 7.78 -8.20
N ILE A 89 7.04 7.72 -7.15
CA ILE A 89 5.58 7.70 -7.29
C ILE A 89 5.00 9.06 -6.89
N PHE A 90 5.31 9.54 -5.68
CA PHE A 90 4.64 10.73 -5.15
C PHE A 90 4.90 11.99 -5.99
N THR A 91 6.07 12.13 -6.60
CA THR A 91 6.40 13.25 -7.50
C THR A 91 5.48 13.36 -8.73
N SER A 92 4.78 12.29 -9.10
CA SER A 92 3.81 12.25 -10.21
C SER A 92 2.35 12.36 -9.79
N VAL A 93 2.08 12.36 -8.47
CA VAL A 93 0.71 12.43 -7.92
C VAL A 93 0.13 13.81 -8.19
N ASN A 94 -0.96 13.85 -8.95
CA ASN A 94 -1.63 15.10 -9.33
C ASN A 94 -3.15 15.06 -9.09
N THR A 95 -3.73 13.90 -8.80
CA THR A 95 -5.15 13.74 -8.45
C THR A 95 -5.33 13.20 -7.03
N VAL A 96 -6.51 13.44 -6.45
CA VAL A 96 -6.88 12.86 -5.15
C VAL A 96 -6.87 11.34 -5.15
N SER A 97 -7.30 10.73 -6.26
CA SER A 97 -7.22 9.28 -6.47
C SER A 97 -5.80 8.75 -6.32
N GLU A 98 -4.84 9.40 -7.00
CA GLU A 98 -3.43 9.02 -6.96
C GLU A 98 -2.84 9.24 -5.55
N ALA A 99 -3.21 10.33 -4.87
CA ALA A 99 -2.77 10.59 -3.51
C ALA A 99 -3.27 9.50 -2.53
N ILE A 100 -4.54 9.13 -2.61
CA ILE A 100 -5.10 8.07 -1.76
C ILE A 100 -4.46 6.72 -2.11
N ARG A 101 -4.32 6.38 -3.40
CA ARG A 101 -3.66 5.12 -3.83
C ARG A 101 -2.21 5.05 -3.32
N TYR A 102 -1.46 6.14 -3.39
CA TYR A 102 -0.13 6.22 -2.80
C TYR A 102 -0.15 5.91 -1.31
N CYS A 103 -1.07 6.53 -0.55
CA CYS A 103 -1.22 6.27 0.88
C CYS A 103 -1.58 4.81 1.18
N ILE A 104 -2.46 4.19 0.37
CA ILE A 104 -2.82 2.77 0.52
C ILE A 104 -1.61 1.87 0.27
N VAL A 105 -0.79 2.16 -0.75
CA VAL A 105 0.44 1.41 -1.03
C VAL A 105 1.41 1.50 0.14
N ILE A 106 1.62 2.69 0.71
CA ILE A 106 2.49 2.88 1.89
C ILE A 106 1.95 2.10 3.10
N ALA A 107 0.64 2.15 3.35
CA ALA A 107 0.01 1.40 4.45
C ALA A 107 0.16 -0.12 4.26
N GLN A 108 -0.09 -0.65 3.05
CA GLN A 108 0.08 -2.07 2.73
C GLN A 108 1.55 -2.51 2.83
N PHE A 109 2.48 -1.68 2.37
CA PHE A 109 3.91 -1.94 2.53
C PHE A 109 4.32 -1.99 4.00
N SER A 110 3.72 -1.15 4.85
CA SER A 110 3.99 -1.16 6.30
C SER A 110 3.54 -2.45 6.97
N LEU A 111 2.40 -3.01 6.55
CA LEU A 111 1.93 -4.33 6.98
C LEU A 111 2.92 -5.42 6.58
N LEU A 112 3.35 -5.45 5.31
CA LEU A 112 4.28 -6.47 4.80
C LEU A 112 5.65 -6.38 5.51
N ALA A 113 6.13 -5.16 5.75
CA ALA A 113 7.36 -4.93 6.51
C ALA A 113 7.20 -5.36 7.98
N TYR A 114 6.06 -5.04 8.61
CA TYR A 114 5.77 -5.48 9.97
C TYR A 114 5.78 -7.02 10.10
N GLN A 115 5.16 -7.71 9.14
CA GLN A 115 5.15 -9.19 9.09
C GLN A 115 6.54 -9.81 8.92
N THR A 116 7.52 -9.06 8.40
CA THR A 116 8.90 -9.53 8.19
C THR A 116 9.88 -9.08 9.30
N GLY A 117 9.39 -8.36 10.32
CA GLY A 117 10.15 -7.98 11.51
C GLY A 117 10.37 -6.48 11.71
N ALA A 118 9.96 -5.61 10.77
CA ALA A 118 10.03 -4.17 10.95
C ALA A 118 8.90 -3.65 11.85
N HIS A 119 9.01 -3.85 13.16
CA HIS A 119 7.98 -3.46 14.12
C HIS A 119 7.65 -1.95 14.13
N LEU A 120 8.58 -1.10 13.69
CA LEU A 120 8.37 0.36 13.57
C LEU A 120 7.83 0.80 12.21
N ALA A 121 7.64 -0.11 11.25
CA ALA A 121 7.14 0.24 9.92
C ALA A 121 5.81 1.03 9.93
N PRO A 122 4.83 0.72 10.79
CA PRO A 122 3.59 1.50 10.86
C PRO A 122 3.81 2.97 11.28
N TYR A 123 4.81 3.24 12.13
CA TYR A 123 5.15 4.61 12.54
C TYR A 123 5.88 5.38 11.43
N VAL A 124 6.72 4.69 10.66
CA VAL A 124 7.36 5.26 9.45
C VAL A 124 6.28 5.59 8.40
N ALA A 125 5.33 4.68 8.18
CA ALA A 125 4.21 4.88 7.27
C ALA A 125 3.28 6.01 7.72
N LEU A 126 3.01 6.13 9.03
CA LEU A 126 2.24 7.24 9.59
C LEU A 126 2.87 8.59 9.22
N LYS A 127 4.19 8.72 9.42
CA LYS A 127 4.93 9.94 9.11
C LYS A 127 4.85 10.27 7.62
N GLU A 128 5.01 9.25 6.76
CA GLU A 128 4.93 9.41 5.31
C GLU A 128 3.56 9.88 4.86
N ILE A 129 2.50 9.16 5.23
CA ILE A 129 1.13 9.44 4.78
C ILE A 129 0.70 10.83 5.24
N GLN A 130 1.04 11.21 6.47
CA GLN A 130 0.76 12.56 6.98
C GLN A 130 1.45 13.64 6.13
N GLU A 131 2.73 13.47 5.82
CA GLU A 131 3.49 14.46 5.05
C GLU A 131 3.04 14.51 3.58
N ALA A 132 2.77 13.35 2.98
CA ALA A 132 2.29 13.23 1.61
C ALA A 132 0.93 13.94 1.43
N MET A 133 -0.02 13.70 2.34
CA MET A 133 -1.32 14.38 2.28
C MET A 133 -1.19 15.89 2.52
N LYS A 134 -0.37 16.30 3.49
CA LYS A 134 -0.12 17.72 3.75
C LYS A 134 0.48 18.43 2.53
N THR A 135 1.47 17.80 1.89
CA THR A 135 2.12 18.33 0.68
C THR A 135 1.11 18.42 -0.46
N PHE A 136 0.36 17.34 -0.71
CA PHE A 136 -0.64 17.32 -1.78
C PHE A 136 -1.71 18.40 -1.61
N ILE A 137 -2.26 18.58 -0.40
CA ILE A 137 -3.27 19.61 -0.11
C ILE A 137 -2.68 21.00 -0.34
N SER A 138 -1.45 21.23 0.13
CA SER A 138 -0.74 22.50 -0.07
C SER A 138 -0.51 22.80 -1.55
N ASP A 139 -0.10 21.81 -2.35
CA ASP A 139 0.16 21.96 -3.78
C ASP A 139 -1.11 22.21 -4.59
N LYS A 140 -2.28 21.84 -4.06
CA LYS A 140 -3.59 22.17 -4.64
C LYS A 140 -4.11 23.56 -4.23
N GLU A 141 -3.36 24.28 -3.42
CA GLU A 141 -3.77 25.58 -2.87
C GLU A 141 -5.13 25.52 -2.15
N GLU A 142 -5.48 24.34 -1.62
CA GLU A 142 -6.75 24.10 -0.95
C GLU A 142 -6.56 24.11 0.58
N SER A 143 -7.54 24.66 1.31
CA SER A 143 -7.51 24.53 2.78
C SER A 143 -7.77 23.09 3.21
N SER A 144 -7.02 22.60 4.19
CA SER A 144 -7.19 21.24 4.74
C SER A 144 -8.66 20.95 5.10
N SER A 145 -9.36 21.87 5.76
CA SER A 145 -10.77 21.70 6.11
C SER A 145 -11.71 21.49 4.92
N ILE A 146 -11.49 22.19 3.80
CA ILE A 146 -12.32 22.05 2.58
C ILE A 146 -11.99 20.74 1.86
N PHE A 147 -10.69 20.40 1.77
CA PHE A 147 -10.24 19.15 1.19
C PHE A 147 -10.91 17.96 1.89
N TRP A 148 -10.81 17.88 3.22
CA TRP A 148 -11.36 16.76 3.99
C TRP A 148 -12.89 16.70 3.95
N ALA A 149 -13.57 17.86 3.90
CA ALA A 149 -15.03 17.91 3.76
C ALA A 149 -15.52 17.43 2.39
N SER A 150 -14.69 17.54 1.35
CA SER A 150 -15.05 17.16 -0.02
C SER A 150 -14.60 15.76 -0.43
N LEU A 151 -13.75 15.10 0.37
CA LEU A 151 -13.07 13.86 0.02
C LEU A 151 -14.01 12.76 -0.45
N ASP A 152 -15.12 12.52 0.25
CA ASP A 152 -16.13 11.51 -0.12
C ASP A 152 -16.73 11.80 -1.51
N SER A 153 -17.03 13.06 -1.83
CA SER A 153 -17.52 13.44 -3.15
C SER A 153 -16.49 13.18 -4.24
N GLN A 154 -15.21 13.34 -3.92
CA GLN A 154 -14.13 13.06 -4.86
C GLN A 154 -13.96 11.55 -5.07
N VAL A 155 -13.97 10.77 -4.00
CA VAL A 155 -13.80 9.31 -4.05
C VAL A 155 -14.99 8.61 -4.70
N SER A 156 -16.23 9.04 -4.44
CA SER A 156 -17.42 8.48 -5.12
C SER A 156 -17.41 8.65 -6.65
N LYS A 157 -16.72 9.68 -7.17
CA LYS A 157 -16.54 9.89 -8.62
C LYS A 157 -15.48 8.97 -9.21
N LEU A 158 -14.62 8.39 -8.38
CA LEU A 158 -13.63 7.39 -8.76
C LEU A 158 -14.31 6.02 -8.87
N ARG A 159 -15.21 5.85 -9.85
CA ARG A 159 -15.51 4.50 -10.33
C ARG A 159 -14.20 3.87 -10.75
N VAL A 160 -13.95 2.63 -10.32
CA VAL A 160 -12.70 1.88 -10.52
C VAL A 160 -12.24 1.94 -11.98
N ILE A 161 -11.46 2.97 -12.34
CA ILE A 161 -10.74 2.99 -13.61
C ILE A 161 -9.53 2.10 -13.36
N HIS A 162 -9.61 0.90 -13.94
CA HIS A 162 -8.66 -0.22 -13.87
C HIS A 162 -7.33 0.05 -14.59
N THR A 163 -6.78 1.25 -14.48
CA THR A 163 -5.46 1.54 -15.03
C THR A 163 -4.43 1.57 -13.92
N PHE A 164 -3.62 0.51 -13.95
CA PHE A 164 -2.39 0.34 -13.21
C PHE A 164 -1.49 1.58 -13.26
N TYR A 165 -0.89 1.88 -12.11
CA TYR A 165 0.44 2.48 -12.07
C TYR A 165 1.38 1.62 -12.93
N THR A 166 1.70 2.11 -14.13
CA THR A 166 2.65 1.50 -15.06
C THR A 166 4.12 2.01 -14.94
N PRO A 167 4.60 2.71 -13.89
CA PRO A 167 5.99 3.13 -13.89
C PRO A 167 6.95 1.92 -13.78
N PHE A 168 6.54 0.82 -13.12
CA PHE A 168 7.42 -0.35 -12.94
C PHE A 168 7.63 -1.21 -14.19
N CYS A 169 6.80 -1.05 -15.23
CA CYS A 169 6.90 -1.85 -16.46
C CYS A 169 7.52 -1.10 -17.65
N SER A 170 7.70 0.23 -17.59
CA SER A 170 8.13 1.02 -18.77
C SER A 170 9.41 1.85 -18.63
N HIS A 171 10.10 1.84 -17.48
CA HIS A 171 11.42 2.47 -17.41
C HIS A 171 12.44 1.74 -18.29
N LYS A 172 12.64 2.30 -19.49
CA LYS A 172 13.89 2.19 -20.22
C LYS A 172 15.02 2.45 -19.22
N THR A 173 15.80 1.41 -19.02
CA THR A 173 16.99 1.30 -18.19
C THR A 173 17.77 2.62 -18.06
N HIS A 174 17.68 3.28 -16.91
CA HIS A 174 18.84 3.99 -16.38
C HIS A 174 19.87 2.93 -15.94
N PRO A 175 21.19 3.15 -16.16
CA PRO A 175 22.22 2.15 -15.94
C PRO A 175 22.54 2.04 -14.45
N MET A 176 21.65 1.38 -13.70
CA MET A 176 21.97 0.82 -12.40
C MET A 176 21.88 -0.71 -12.54
N SER A 177 23.06 -1.33 -12.58
CA SER A 177 23.31 -2.78 -12.47
C SER A 177 22.82 -3.68 -13.61
N LYS A 178 23.78 -4.24 -14.35
CA LYS A 178 23.58 -5.20 -15.46
C LYS A 178 23.08 -6.60 -15.03
N ASN A 179 22.60 -6.78 -13.80
CA ASN A 179 22.25 -8.11 -13.24
C ASN A 179 20.83 -8.18 -12.68
N LEU A 180 19.82 -7.66 -13.39
CA LEU A 180 18.42 -7.94 -13.08
C LEU A 180 17.78 -8.77 -14.20
N PRO A 181 17.26 -9.98 -13.92
CA PRO A 181 16.57 -10.79 -14.92
C PRO A 181 15.31 -10.08 -15.41
N LYS A 182 15.13 -9.99 -16.73
CA LYS A 182 13.90 -9.53 -17.38
C LYS A 182 12.82 -10.59 -17.16
N LEU A 183 11.80 -10.25 -16.37
CA LEU A 183 10.57 -11.04 -16.24
C LEU A 183 9.44 -10.29 -16.93
N SER A 184 9.15 -10.69 -18.16
CA SER A 184 7.88 -10.41 -18.83
C SER A 184 6.89 -11.48 -18.40
N ILE A 185 6.11 -11.22 -17.35
CA ILE A 185 4.99 -12.11 -16.99
C ILE A 185 3.88 -11.82 -17.99
N THR A 186 3.74 -12.71 -18.97
CA THR A 186 2.63 -12.66 -19.91
C THR A 186 1.41 -13.31 -19.22
N LEU A 187 0.21 -12.73 -19.38
CA LEU A 187 -1.10 -13.23 -18.92
C LEU A 187 -1.39 -14.73 -19.19
N LYS A 188 -0.59 -15.39 -20.02
CA LYS A 188 -0.64 -16.85 -20.25
C LYS A 188 -0.12 -17.68 -19.06
N GLU A 189 0.74 -17.13 -18.19
CA GLU A 189 1.38 -17.90 -17.12
C GLU A 189 0.51 -18.02 -15.85
N GLN A 190 -0.40 -17.07 -15.60
CA GLN A 190 -1.38 -17.17 -14.50
C GLN A 190 -2.35 -18.36 -14.66
N LYS A 191 -2.64 -18.81 -15.89
CA LYS A 191 -3.53 -19.96 -16.12
C LYS A 191 -2.86 -21.33 -15.88
N ARG A 192 -1.53 -21.40 -15.82
CA ARG A 192 -0.81 -22.66 -15.54
C ARG A 192 -0.64 -22.94 -14.05
N ALA A 193 -0.62 -21.92 -13.20
CA ALA A 193 -0.47 -22.11 -11.75
C ALA A 193 -1.75 -22.63 -11.05
N VAL A 194 -2.92 -22.52 -11.71
CA VAL A 194 -4.22 -22.92 -11.13
C VAL A 194 -4.64 -24.35 -11.54
N SER A 195 -3.88 -25.04 -12.39
CA SER A 195 -4.26 -26.36 -12.94
C SER A 195 -3.43 -27.56 -12.45
N VAL A 196 -2.60 -27.42 -11.41
CA VAL A 196 -1.82 -28.54 -10.86
C VAL A 196 -2.11 -28.73 -9.36
N SER A 197 -3.32 -29.20 -9.01
CA SER A 197 -3.52 -29.91 -7.73
C SER A 197 -4.79 -30.76 -7.72
N THR A 198 -4.95 -31.70 -8.65
CA THR A 198 -5.81 -32.88 -8.39
C THR A 198 -5.36 -34.05 -9.26
N SER A 199 -4.65 -34.99 -8.67
CA SER A 199 -4.59 -36.38 -9.15
C SER A 199 -4.44 -37.29 -7.92
N PRO A 200 -5.42 -38.17 -7.65
CA PRO A 200 -5.26 -39.23 -6.67
C PRO A 200 -4.57 -40.42 -7.33
N SER A 201 -3.33 -40.74 -6.92
CA SER A 201 -2.67 -41.97 -7.34
C SER A 201 -3.15 -43.13 -6.47
N THR A 202 -3.63 -44.16 -7.15
CA THR A 202 -4.24 -45.38 -6.60
C THR A 202 -3.25 -46.55 -6.70
N LYS A 203 -3.21 -47.41 -5.66
CA LYS A 203 -2.69 -48.80 -5.59
C LYS A 203 -1.16 -48.98 -5.68
N THR A 204 -0.51 -49.93 -4.99
CA THR A 204 -0.77 -51.38 -4.92
C THR A 204 -0.19 -52.06 -3.67
N SER A 205 -0.88 -53.14 -3.29
CA SER A 205 -0.49 -54.35 -2.54
C SER A 205 0.92 -54.91 -2.78
N THR A 206 1.54 -55.50 -1.74
CA THR A 206 1.92 -56.95 -1.65
C THR A 206 2.49 -57.34 -0.27
N GLU A 207 1.92 -58.43 0.26
CA GLU A 207 2.47 -59.58 1.03
C GLU A 207 3.41 -59.44 2.24
N GLY A 208 3.04 -60.20 3.29
CA GLY A 208 3.74 -60.53 4.52
C GLY A 208 2.81 -61.26 5.48
#